data_AF-A0A218QQP5-F1
#
_entry.id   AF-A0A218QQP5-F1
#
_cell.length_a   1.000
_cell.length_b   1.000
_cell.length_c   1.000
_cell.angle_alpha   90.00
_cell.angle_beta   90.00
_cell.angle_gamma   90.00
#
_symmetry.space_group_name_H-M   'P 1'
#
loop_
_entity.id
_entity.type
_entity.pdbx_description
1 polymer ?
#
loop_
_entity_poly.entity_id
_entity_poly.type
_entity_poly.pdbx_seq_one_letter_code
_entity_poly.pdbx_strand_id
1 'polypeptide(L)'
;MTLNEFIQLLEKQEKCSSFLPKTLQALWYDKKGDWHKAHNIVQDAGDVDSAWIHAYLHRKEGDLNNARYWYNRSGKPEFLGDLNQEWEQIVTNLLLKAERL
;
A
#
# COMPACT_ATOMS: atom_id res chain seq x y z
N MET A 1 -6.98 -8.71 -11.95
CA MET A 1 -7.77 -7.77 -11.15
C MET A 1 -7.26 -6.36 -11.43
N THR A 2 -8.11 -5.50 -12.00
CA THR A 2 -7.81 -4.08 -12.25
C THR A 2 -7.95 -3.24 -10.98
N LEU A 3 -7.42 -2.01 -10.99
CA LEU A 3 -7.62 -1.05 -9.91
C LEU A 3 -9.12 -0.82 -9.61
N ASN A 4 -9.94 -0.66 -10.65
CA ASN A 4 -11.38 -0.45 -10.50
C ASN A 4 -12.07 -1.67 -9.86
N GLU A 5 -11.68 -2.89 -10.24
CA GLU A 5 -12.20 -4.11 -9.62
C GLU A 5 -11.80 -4.20 -8.15
N PHE A 6 -10.56 -3.81 -7.81
CA PHE A 6 -10.10 -3.77 -6.42
C PHE A 6 -10.86 -2.72 -5.59
N ILE A 7 -11.12 -1.54 -6.14
CA ILE A 7 -11.93 -0.49 -5.49
C ILE A 7 -13.37 -0.96 -5.29
N GLN A 8 -13.99 -1.58 -6.30
CA GLN A 8 -15.34 -2.14 -6.15
C GLN A 8 -15.39 -3.25 -5.10
N LEU A 9 -14.34 -4.07 -5.00
CA LEU A 9 -14.22 -5.10 -3.98
C LEU A 9 -14.15 -4.47 -2.58
N LEU A 10 -13.32 -3.44 -2.42
CA LEU A 10 -13.20 -2.61 -1.21
C LEU A 10 -14.54 -2.04 -0.77
N GLU A 11 -15.32 -1.48 -1.68
CA GLU A 11 -16.63 -0.89 -1.37
C GLU A 11 -17.65 -1.94 -0.95
N LYS A 12 -17.66 -3.10 -1.63
CA LYS A 12 -18.64 -4.17 -1.39
C LYS A 12 -18.36 -5.01 -0.16
N GLN A 13 -17.11 -5.11 0.28
CA GLN A 13 -16.73 -5.97 1.41
C GLN A 13 -16.30 -5.15 2.62
N GLU A 14 -16.77 -5.56 3.79
CA GLU A 14 -16.32 -5.01 5.07
C GLU A 14 -14.94 -5.56 5.45
N LYS A 15 -14.71 -6.86 5.19
CA LYS A 15 -13.48 -7.57 5.56
C LYS A 15 -12.62 -7.82 4.34
N CYS A 16 -11.31 -7.58 4.49
CA CYS A 16 -10.32 -7.92 3.47
C CYS A 16 -10.18 -9.44 3.33
N SER A 17 -10.14 -9.93 2.09
CA SER A 17 -9.89 -11.34 1.80
C SER A 17 -8.46 -11.74 2.18
N SER A 18 -8.31 -12.85 2.92
CA SER A 18 -7.01 -13.41 3.27
C SER A 18 -6.23 -13.97 2.08
N PHE A 19 -6.89 -14.18 0.94
CA PHE A 19 -6.27 -14.64 -0.30
C PHE A 19 -5.51 -13.53 -1.04
N LEU A 20 -5.73 -12.25 -0.69
CA LEU A 20 -4.95 -11.17 -1.26
C LEU A 20 -3.51 -11.23 -0.73
N PRO A 21 -2.49 -10.86 -1.53
CA PRO A 21 -1.14 -10.61 -1.02
C PRO A 21 -1.15 -9.64 0.17
N LYS A 22 -0.25 -9.82 1.13
CA LYS A 22 -0.17 -8.99 2.35
C LYS A 22 -0.06 -7.50 2.03
N THR A 23 0.69 -7.14 1.00
CA THR A 23 0.82 -5.76 0.52
C THR A 23 -0.52 -5.15 0.08
N LEU A 24 -1.35 -5.90 -0.65
CA LEU A 24 -2.71 -5.46 -1.02
C LEU A 24 -3.67 -5.46 0.19
N GLN A 25 -3.50 -6.37 1.15
CA GLN A 25 -4.24 -6.31 2.42
C GLN A 25 -3.91 -5.03 3.21
N ALA A 26 -2.66 -4.59 3.25
CA ALA A 26 -2.27 -3.37 3.95
C ALA A 26 -2.96 -2.15 3.33
N LEU A 27 -2.88 -2.00 2.01
CA LEU A 27 -3.51 -0.87 1.29
C LEU A 27 -5.04 -0.90 1.38
N TRP A 28 -5.63 -2.09 1.53
CA TRP A 28 -7.06 -2.23 1.81
C TRP A 28 -7.43 -1.57 3.14
N TYR A 29 -6.74 -1.94 4.22
CA TYR A 29 -7.04 -1.39 5.55
C TYR A 29 -6.75 0.09 5.64
N ASP A 30 -5.70 0.57 4.95
CA ASP A 30 -5.43 2.00 4.84
C ASP A 30 -6.61 2.76 4.19
N LYS A 31 -7.16 2.24 3.08
CA LYS A 31 -8.30 2.87 2.40
C LYS A 31 -9.59 2.82 3.22
N LYS A 32 -9.73 1.83 4.11
CA LYS A 32 -10.82 1.73 5.10
C LYS A 32 -10.61 2.64 6.33
N GLY A 33 -9.51 3.39 6.38
CA GLY A 33 -9.19 4.31 7.49
C GLY A 33 -8.49 3.64 8.67
N ASP A 34 -8.10 2.37 8.56
CA ASP A 34 -7.37 1.63 9.59
C ASP A 34 -5.86 1.62 9.26
N TRP A 35 -5.25 2.80 9.43
CA TRP A 35 -3.82 3.01 9.21
C TRP A 35 -2.97 2.08 10.08
N HIS A 36 -3.35 1.87 11.34
CA HIS A 36 -2.58 1.05 12.29
C HIS A 36 -2.50 -0.41 11.82
N LYS A 37 -3.61 -0.96 11.35
CA LYS A 37 -3.62 -2.30 10.78
C LYS A 37 -2.85 -2.38 9.47
N ALA A 38 -2.96 -1.38 8.60
CA ALA A 38 -2.16 -1.30 7.38
C ALA A 38 -0.66 -1.35 7.70
N HIS A 39 -0.20 -0.50 8.63
CA HIS A 39 1.18 -0.43 9.07
C HIS A 39 1.65 -1.75 9.69
N ASN A 40 0.85 -2.37 10.56
CA ASN A 40 1.19 -3.65 11.20
C ASN A 40 1.34 -4.80 10.19
N ILE A 41 0.57 -4.80 9.09
CA ILE A 41 0.67 -5.86 8.07
C ILE A 41 2.02 -5.84 7.35
N VAL A 42 2.59 -4.65 7.12
CA VAL A 42 3.88 -4.49 6.43
C VAL A 42 5.07 -4.30 7.38
N GLN A 43 4.84 -4.11 8.68
CA GLN A 43 5.86 -3.87 9.72
C GLN A 43 7.06 -4.82 9.63
N ASP A 44 6.81 -6.13 9.59
CA ASP A 44 7.86 -7.15 9.65
C ASP A 44 8.32 -7.65 8.28
N ALA A 45 7.76 -7.10 7.20
CA ALA A 45 8.07 -7.53 5.85
C ALA A 45 9.33 -6.82 5.32
N GLY A 46 10.35 -7.59 4.96
CA GLY A 46 11.65 -7.09 4.50
C GLY A 46 11.78 -6.85 3.00
N ASP A 47 10.68 -6.94 2.24
CA ASP A 47 10.68 -6.80 0.79
C ASP A 47 10.45 -5.35 0.33
N VAL A 48 10.82 -5.06 -0.92
CA VAL A 48 10.76 -3.72 -1.51
C VAL A 48 9.34 -3.18 -1.67
N ASP A 49 8.33 -4.04 -1.82
CA ASP A 49 6.95 -3.61 -1.98
C ASP A 49 6.38 -3.17 -0.62
N SER A 50 6.67 -3.93 0.44
CA SER A 50 6.31 -3.59 1.81
C SER A 50 6.98 -2.28 2.27
N ALA A 51 8.26 -2.10 1.93
CA ALA A 51 8.97 -0.84 2.17
C ALA A 51 8.31 0.35 1.43
N TRP A 52 7.77 0.15 0.22
CA TRP A 52 7.09 1.22 -0.51
C TRP A 52 5.79 1.63 0.19
N ILE A 53 5.04 0.64 0.69
CA ILE A 53 3.83 0.89 1.48
C ILE A 53 4.18 1.62 2.79
N HIS A 54 5.26 1.25 3.50
CA HIS A 54 5.73 2.00 4.66
C HIS A 54 6.02 3.45 4.34
N ALA A 55 6.69 3.72 3.23
CA ALA A 55 6.99 5.08 2.79
C ALA A 55 5.72 5.92 2.63
N TYR A 56 4.73 5.36 1.93
CA TYR A 56 3.41 5.97 1.76
C TYR A 56 2.69 6.21 3.10
N LEU A 57 2.69 5.22 4.00
CA LEU A 57 2.00 5.32 5.29
C LEU A 57 2.62 6.38 6.21
N HIS A 58 3.95 6.46 6.26
CA HIS A 58 4.66 7.52 7.02
C HIS A 58 4.45 8.90 6.40
N ARG A 59 4.38 8.99 5.07
CA ARG A 59 4.03 10.24 4.38
C ARG A 59 2.61 10.69 4.74
N LYS A 60 1.66 9.75 4.81
CA LYS A 60 0.25 10.02 5.16
C LYS A 60 0.08 10.53 6.59
N GLU A 61 0.84 10.03 7.56
CA GLU A 61 0.79 10.50 8.95
C GLU A 61 1.61 11.79 9.20
N GLY A 62 2.48 12.16 8.27
CA GLY A 62 3.30 13.38 8.34
C GLY A 62 4.75 13.16 8.80
N ASP A 63 5.19 11.93 9.04
CA ASP A 63 6.60 11.61 9.33
C ASP A 63 7.42 11.51 8.04
N LEU A 64 7.76 12.67 7.48
CA LEU A 64 8.47 12.76 6.19
C LEU A 64 9.90 12.21 6.25
N ASN A 65 10.55 12.26 7.41
CA ASN A 65 11.91 11.73 7.56
C ASN A 65 11.91 10.21 7.49
N ASN A 66 10.96 9.56 8.15
CA ASN A 66 10.81 8.12 8.10
C ASN A 66 10.26 7.68 6.74
N ALA A 67 9.33 8.43 6.15
CA ALA A 67 8.89 8.20 4.78
C ALA A 67 10.06 8.13 3.80
N ARG A 68 10.99 9.11 3.84
CA ARG A 68 12.20 9.13 3.00
C ARG A 68 13.08 7.90 3.21
N TYR A 69 13.27 7.48 4.45
CA TYR A 69 14.02 6.26 4.77
C TYR A 69 13.42 5.03 4.08
N TRP A 70 12.09 4.91 4.09
CA TRP A 70 11.40 3.79 3.46
C TRP A 70 11.32 3.89 1.93
N TYR A 71 11.21 5.10 1.35
CA TYR A 71 11.37 5.30 -0.10
C TYR A 71 12.74 4.81 -0.56
N ASN A 72 13.80 5.17 0.16
CA ASN A 72 15.16 4.68 -0.13
C ASN A 72 15.25 3.14 -0.05
N ARG A 73 14.64 2.51 0.97
CA ARG A 73 14.61 1.05 1.11
C ARG A 73 13.83 0.34 -0.01
N SER A 74 12.74 0.95 -0.48
CA SER A 74 11.93 0.40 -1.58
C SER A 74 12.56 0.59 -2.96
N GLY A 75 13.56 1.47 -3.09
CA GLY A 75 14.11 1.88 -4.37
C GLY A 75 13.16 2.73 -5.21
N LYS A 76 12.08 3.27 -4.61
CA LYS A 76 11.11 4.14 -5.27
C LYS A 76 11.42 5.60 -4.95
N PRO A 77 11.26 6.52 -5.91
CA PRO A 77 11.37 7.95 -5.62
C PRO A 77 10.24 8.39 -4.68
N GLU A 78 10.48 9.46 -3.92
CA GLU A 78 9.42 10.14 -3.18
C GLU A 78 8.31 10.58 -4.14
N PHE A 79 7.05 10.32 -3.79
CA PHE A 79 5.92 10.70 -4.63
C PHE A 79 5.58 12.19 -4.45
N LEU A 80 5.40 12.90 -5.58
CA LEU A 80 5.20 14.36 -5.59
C LEU A 80 3.73 14.80 -5.71
N GLY A 81 2.83 13.89 -6.07
CA GLY A 81 1.39 14.17 -6.21
C GLY A 81 0.62 13.97 -4.91
N ASP A 82 -0.70 13.83 -4.97
CA ASP A 82 -1.52 13.61 -3.76
C ASP A 82 -1.43 12.16 -3.22
N LEU A 83 -1.90 11.96 -1.98
CA LEU A 83 -1.87 10.66 -1.32
C LEU A 83 -2.77 9.61 -2.00
N ASN A 84 -3.87 10.02 -2.64
CA ASN A 84 -4.72 9.06 -3.34
C ASN A 84 -4.06 8.58 -4.64
N GLN A 85 -3.44 9.49 -5.40
CA GLN A 85 -2.65 9.14 -6.57
C GLN A 85 -1.51 8.18 -6.25
N GLU A 86 -0.78 8.40 -5.15
CA GLU A 86 0.25 7.46 -4.73
C GLU A 86 -0.33 6.09 -4.39
N TRP A 87 -1.41 6.05 -3.60
CA TRP A 87 -2.07 4.81 -3.24
C TRP A 87 -2.50 4.01 -4.49
N GLU A 88 -3.11 4.68 -5.47
CA GLU A 88 -3.54 4.08 -6.73
C GLU A 88 -2.35 3.54 -7.54
N GLN A 89 -1.22 4.26 -7.56
CA GLN A 89 0.00 3.83 -8.22
C GLN A 89 0.56 2.54 -7.59
N ILE A 90 0.60 2.49 -6.25
CA ILE A 90 1.10 1.31 -5.52
C ILE A 90 0.18 0.12 -5.79
N VAL A 91 -1.13 0.27 -5.58
CA VAL A 91 -2.11 -0.80 -5.82
C VAL A 91 -2.01 -1.33 -7.25
N THR A 92 -1.95 -0.44 -8.24
CA THR A 92 -1.83 -0.84 -9.66
C THR A 92 -0.58 -1.66 -9.92
N ASN A 93 0.57 -1.25 -9.38
CA ASN A 93 1.82 -2.00 -9.54
C ASN A 93 1.76 -3.38 -8.88
N LEU A 94 1.19 -3.47 -7.68
CA LEU A 94 1.09 -4.74 -6.95
C LEU A 94 0.11 -5.71 -7.61
N LEU A 95 -1.00 -5.21 -8.16
CA LEU A 95 -1.95 -6.03 -8.94
C LEU A 95 -1.27 -6.60 -10.19
N LEU A 96 -0.54 -5.76 -10.95
CA LEU A 96 0.21 -6.21 -12.13
C LEU A 96 1.29 -7.24 -11.78
N LYS A 97 1.91 -7.12 -10.61
CA LYS A 97 2.92 -8.09 -10.13
C LYS A 97 2.26 -9.41 -9.74
N ALA A 98 1.12 -9.36 -9.05
CA ALA A 98 0.38 -10.56 -8.62
C ALA A 98 -0.18 -11.37 -9.79
N GLU A 99 -0.47 -10.75 -10.94
CA GLU A 99 -0.91 -11.45 -12.17
C GLU A 99 0.22 -12.16 -12.92
N ARG A 100 1.48 -11.85 -12.61
CA ARG A 100 2.66 -12.41 -13.29
C ARG A 100 3.29 -13.57 -12.53
N LEU A 101 2.72 -13.95 -11.38
CA LEU A 101 3.15 -15.07 -10.53
C LEU A 101 2.19 -16.25 -10.72
#